data_AF-A0A1V2C6Q3-F1
#
_entry.id   AF-A0A1V2C6Q3-F1
#
_cell.length_a   1.000
_cell.length_b   1.000
_cell.length_c   1.000
_cell.angle_alpha   90.00
_cell.angle_beta   90.00
_cell.angle_gamma   90.00
#
_symmetry.space_group_name_H-M   'P 1'
#
loop_
_entity.id
_entity.type
_entity.pdbx_description
1 polymer ?
#
loop_
_entity_poly.entity_id
_entity_poly.type
_entity_poly.pdbx_seq_one_letter_code
_entity_poly.pdbx_strand_id
1 'polypeptide(L)'
;MIYKKIIFVWVLFTSCLAHTQTVNEVFQKFSKQYSTSLPLQYKSNYALYKDFDAKKSEQSYKGAFYKNVKNEMYTKIGNTETLNSKTVFLKINHDEKIIEISDPIESSFNDFDMRALLNLCEVEKFVDYKSYWEITLDAKPYSGLSYSKIIVQISKDYFLQKQTFYYNTAINFSKDYRSPDSHYPRLEITNTNYNRNPVNAAIFNSATYFLTAKKQIILSEPLKKYEIIDQRNISNK
;
A
#
# COMPACT_ATOMS: atom_id res chain seq x y z
N MET A 1 33.01 20.97 -47.54
CA MET A 1 33.19 19.76 -46.69
C MET A 1 33.10 20.04 -45.18
N ILE A 2 33.43 21.25 -44.71
CA ILE A 2 33.39 21.64 -43.29
C ILE A 2 31.95 21.66 -42.72
N TYR A 3 30.97 22.17 -43.47
CA TYR A 3 29.56 22.22 -43.05
C TYR A 3 28.94 20.83 -42.78
N LYS A 4 29.34 19.77 -43.51
CA LYS A 4 28.86 18.40 -43.25
C LYS A 4 29.39 17.83 -41.93
N LYS A 5 30.58 18.24 -41.48
CA LYS A 5 31.17 17.81 -40.21
C LYS A 5 30.50 18.49 -39.01
N ILE A 6 30.07 19.75 -39.15
CA ILE A 6 29.38 20.51 -38.09
C ILE A 6 27.98 19.92 -37.80
N ILE A 7 27.24 19.50 -38.83
CA ILE A 7 25.92 18.88 -38.67
C ILE A 7 26.00 17.55 -37.90
N PHE A 8 27.02 16.74 -38.16
CA PHE A 8 27.22 15.47 -37.45
C PHE A 8 27.51 15.65 -35.95
N VAL A 9 28.29 16.68 -35.58
CA VAL A 9 28.57 17.01 -34.18
C VAL A 9 27.32 17.51 -33.46
N TRP A 10 26.45 18.25 -34.15
CA TRP A 10 25.20 18.76 -33.58
C TRP A 10 24.18 17.65 -33.33
N VAL A 11 24.07 16.66 -34.24
CA VAL A 11 23.20 15.49 -34.08
C VAL A 11 23.67 14.56 -32.96
N LEU A 12 24.98 14.43 -32.75
CA LEU A 12 25.54 13.67 -31.62
C LEU A 12 25.32 14.37 -30.26
N PHE A 13 25.32 15.71 -30.23
CA PHE A 13 25.05 16.46 -28.99
C PHE A 13 23.58 16.41 -28.58
N THR A 14 22.64 16.39 -29.53
CA THR A 14 21.21 16.29 -29.20
C THR A 14 20.77 14.88 -28.77
N SER A 15 21.49 13.83 -29.17
CA SER A 15 21.24 12.45 -28.69
C SER A 15 21.64 12.21 -27.23
N CYS A 16 22.39 13.12 -26.59
CA CYS A 16 22.82 12.99 -25.20
C CYS A 16 21.87 13.64 -24.17
N LEU A 17 20.76 14.25 -24.61
CA LEU A 17 19.71 14.73 -23.69
C LEU A 17 18.77 13.58 -23.30
N ALA A 18 19.34 12.48 -22.81
CA ALA A 18 18.58 11.47 -22.11
C ALA A 18 18.17 12.05 -20.75
N HIS A 19 16.97 12.64 -20.69
CA HIS A 19 16.36 13.08 -19.45
C HIS A 19 16.14 11.86 -18.54
N THR A 20 17.11 11.60 -17.67
CA THR A 20 16.97 10.61 -16.60
C THR A 20 16.03 11.21 -15.55
N GLN A 21 14.88 10.56 -15.32
CA GLN A 21 13.95 11.00 -14.28
C GLN A 21 14.64 10.91 -12.91
N THR A 22 14.21 11.72 -11.95
CA THR A 22 14.69 11.59 -10.56
C THR A 22 13.69 10.81 -9.70
N VAL A 23 14.15 10.28 -8.56
CA VAL A 23 13.25 9.64 -7.57
C VAL A 23 12.12 10.58 -7.16
N ASN A 24 12.41 11.86 -6.95
CA ASN A 24 11.42 12.87 -6.59
C ASN A 24 10.36 13.04 -7.67
N GLU A 25 10.74 13.08 -8.94
CA GLU A 25 9.80 13.19 -10.07
C GLU A 25 8.92 11.93 -10.18
N VAL A 26 9.51 10.75 -10.03
CA VAL A 26 8.76 9.48 -10.05
C VAL A 26 7.77 9.44 -8.90
N PHE A 27 8.21 9.75 -7.68
CA PHE A 27 7.34 9.82 -6.50
C PHE A 27 6.26 10.87 -6.64
N GLN A 28 6.55 12.05 -7.17
CA GLN A 28 5.53 13.09 -7.38
C GLN A 28 4.44 12.63 -8.35
N LYS A 29 4.81 11.99 -9.46
CA LYS A 29 3.83 11.48 -10.45
C LYS A 29 3.05 10.28 -9.92
N PHE A 30 3.72 9.41 -9.17
CA PHE A 30 3.10 8.33 -8.41
C PHE A 30 2.06 8.86 -7.41
N SER A 31 2.45 9.82 -6.57
CA SER A 31 1.56 10.51 -5.63
C SER A 31 0.32 11.05 -6.35
N LYS A 32 0.53 11.82 -7.43
CA LYS A 32 -0.56 12.37 -8.26
C LYS A 32 -1.50 11.28 -8.81
N GLN A 33 -0.95 10.15 -9.25
CA GLN A 33 -1.72 9.04 -9.81
C GLN A 33 -2.69 8.45 -8.79
N TYR A 34 -2.29 8.36 -7.52
CA TYR A 34 -3.13 7.83 -6.45
C TYR A 34 -4.03 8.91 -5.81
N SER A 35 -3.62 10.18 -5.80
CA SER A 35 -4.43 11.27 -5.25
C SER A 35 -5.57 11.73 -6.16
N THR A 36 -5.52 11.37 -7.44
CA THR A 36 -6.60 11.69 -8.38
C THR A 36 -7.95 11.12 -7.92
N SER A 37 -9.00 11.95 -7.95
CA SER A 37 -10.39 11.58 -7.58
C SER A 37 -11.10 10.75 -8.66
N LEU A 38 -10.47 9.66 -9.06
CA LEU A 38 -11.02 8.65 -9.97
C LEU A 38 -11.09 7.31 -9.23
N PRO A 39 -12.01 6.40 -9.64
CA PRO A 39 -12.01 5.06 -9.07
C PRO A 39 -10.66 4.40 -9.29
N LEU A 40 -10.26 3.53 -8.38
CA LEU A 40 -9.08 2.69 -8.54
C LEU A 40 -9.36 1.34 -7.91
N GLN A 41 -9.04 0.28 -8.64
CA GLN A 41 -9.04 -1.06 -8.10
C GLN A 41 -7.80 -1.82 -8.54
N TYR A 42 -7.31 -2.69 -7.68
CA TYR A 42 -6.27 -3.66 -8.00
C TYR A 42 -6.35 -4.85 -7.04
N LYS A 43 -5.72 -5.96 -7.43
CA LYS A 43 -5.52 -7.13 -6.58
C LYS A 43 -4.12 -7.10 -6.00
N SER A 44 -3.98 -7.54 -4.76
CA SER A 44 -2.71 -7.61 -4.06
C SER A 44 -2.39 -9.05 -3.66
N ASN A 45 -1.12 -9.41 -3.68
CA ASN A 45 -0.61 -10.65 -3.12
C ASN A 45 0.48 -10.32 -2.11
N TYR A 46 0.28 -10.76 -0.87
CA TYR A 46 1.20 -10.59 0.23
C TYR A 46 1.92 -11.92 0.44
N ALA A 47 3.24 -11.90 0.53
CA ALA A 47 4.04 -13.08 0.80
C ALA A 47 5.08 -12.75 1.89
N LEU A 48 4.99 -13.44 3.02
CA LEU A 48 5.93 -13.32 4.12
C LEU A 48 6.97 -14.44 4.00
N TYR A 49 8.23 -14.08 4.03
CA TYR A 49 9.37 -14.99 4.01
C TYR A 49 10.07 -14.91 5.38
N LYS A 50 10.50 -16.06 5.91
CA LYS A 50 11.19 -16.11 7.21
C LYS A 50 12.48 -15.29 7.21
N ASP A 51 13.24 -15.37 6.14
CA ASP A 51 14.53 -14.68 5.98
C ASP A 51 14.54 -13.75 4.77
N PHE A 52 15.54 -12.86 4.74
CA PHE A 52 15.74 -11.88 3.67
C PHE A 52 16.01 -12.51 2.31
N ASP A 53 16.60 -13.69 2.24
CA ASP A 53 17.01 -14.37 1.00
C ASP A 53 16.17 -15.62 0.70
N ALA A 54 15.30 -16.03 1.63
CA ALA A 54 14.42 -17.18 1.51
C ALA A 54 13.60 -17.14 0.21
N LYS A 55 13.50 -18.29 -0.43
CA LYS A 55 12.79 -18.48 -1.72
C LYS A 55 11.37 -19.01 -1.56
N LYS A 56 11.07 -19.60 -0.39
CA LYS A 56 9.76 -20.13 -0.06
C LYS A 56 9.07 -19.19 0.92
N SER A 57 7.86 -18.78 0.60
CA SER A 57 7.02 -18.01 1.52
C SER A 57 6.54 -18.89 2.66
N GLU A 58 6.59 -18.36 3.88
CA GLU A 58 5.99 -18.96 5.07
C GLU A 58 4.47 -18.77 5.09
N GLN A 59 4.02 -17.57 4.71
CA GLN A 59 2.61 -17.24 4.63
C GLN A 59 2.33 -16.43 3.38
N SER A 60 1.12 -16.58 2.83
CA SER A 60 0.67 -15.80 1.70
C SER A 60 -0.81 -15.46 1.79
N TYR A 61 -1.16 -14.21 1.50
CA TYR A 61 -2.53 -13.72 1.53
C TYR A 61 -2.86 -13.01 0.22
N LYS A 62 -4.08 -13.23 -0.27
CA LYS A 62 -4.64 -12.42 -1.34
C LYS A 62 -5.33 -11.21 -0.75
N GLY A 63 -5.31 -10.12 -1.49
CA GLY A 63 -6.00 -8.90 -1.14
C GLY A 63 -6.64 -8.21 -2.32
N ALA A 64 -7.44 -7.21 -2.00
CA ALA A 64 -8.07 -6.32 -2.95
C ALA A 64 -8.09 -4.91 -2.38
N PHE A 65 -7.90 -3.94 -3.25
CA PHE A 65 -8.05 -2.52 -2.91
C PHE A 65 -9.06 -1.90 -3.85
N TYR A 66 -10.00 -1.15 -3.31
CA TYR A 66 -10.96 -0.35 -4.05
C TYR A 66 -10.98 1.07 -3.50
N LYS A 67 -11.03 2.04 -4.41
CA LYS A 67 -11.22 3.46 -4.14
C LYS A 67 -12.29 3.98 -5.09
N ASN A 68 -13.18 4.84 -4.61
CA ASN A 68 -14.20 5.50 -5.45
C ASN A 68 -13.86 6.98 -5.73
N VAL A 69 -14.70 7.66 -6.51
CA VAL A 69 -14.53 9.09 -6.86
C VAL A 69 -14.60 10.04 -5.67
N LYS A 70 -15.15 9.58 -4.53
CA LYS A 70 -15.22 10.32 -3.27
C LYS A 70 -14.01 10.07 -2.38
N ASN A 71 -13.01 9.32 -2.87
CA ASN A 71 -11.82 8.87 -2.15
C ASN A 71 -12.13 8.01 -0.90
N GLU A 72 -13.31 7.37 -0.88
CA GLU A 72 -13.65 6.32 0.07
C GLU A 72 -12.93 5.04 -0.36
N MET A 73 -12.49 4.26 0.61
CA MET A 73 -11.57 3.16 0.40
C MET A 73 -12.05 1.89 1.04
N TYR A 74 -11.90 0.79 0.32
CA TYR A 74 -12.07 -0.55 0.85
C TYR A 74 -10.79 -1.34 0.58
N THR A 75 -10.29 -2.01 1.61
CA THR A 75 -9.14 -2.91 1.51
C THR A 75 -9.51 -4.25 2.12
N LYS A 76 -9.18 -5.33 1.44
CA LYS A 76 -9.23 -6.70 1.98
C LYS A 76 -7.83 -7.28 1.94
N ILE A 77 -7.38 -7.85 3.06
CA ILE A 77 -6.11 -8.59 3.17
C ILE A 77 -6.42 -9.89 3.89
N GLY A 78 -6.36 -11.01 3.17
CA GLY A 78 -6.81 -12.30 3.68
C GLY A 78 -8.26 -12.23 4.16
N ASN A 79 -8.46 -12.55 5.44
CA ASN A 79 -9.76 -12.56 6.10
C ASN A 79 -10.07 -11.26 6.87
N THR A 80 -9.29 -10.21 6.65
CA THR A 80 -9.53 -8.89 7.24
C THR A 80 -10.00 -7.91 6.17
N GLU A 81 -11.07 -7.18 6.47
CA GLU A 81 -11.60 -6.10 5.65
C GLU A 81 -11.48 -4.77 6.37
N THR A 82 -11.29 -3.70 5.62
CA THR A 82 -11.26 -2.33 6.14
C THR A 82 -12.00 -1.43 5.18
N LEU A 83 -12.97 -0.66 5.68
CA LEU A 83 -13.68 0.38 4.95
C LEU A 83 -13.38 1.72 5.61
N ASN A 84 -12.88 2.68 4.85
CA ASN A 84 -12.85 4.08 5.26
C ASN A 84 -13.78 4.87 4.35
N SER A 85 -14.99 5.16 4.82
CA SER A 85 -15.96 5.99 4.12
C SER A 85 -15.97 7.41 4.68
N LYS A 86 -16.80 8.29 4.12
CA LYS A 86 -16.98 9.64 4.70
C LYS A 86 -17.66 9.65 6.06
N THR A 87 -18.26 8.54 6.49
CA THR A 87 -19.11 8.49 7.69
C THR A 87 -18.66 7.47 8.72
N VAL A 88 -17.82 6.51 8.34
CA VAL A 88 -17.31 5.51 9.26
C VAL A 88 -15.96 4.95 8.81
N PHE A 89 -15.14 4.56 9.78
CA PHE A 89 -14.08 3.60 9.59
C PHE A 89 -14.50 2.25 10.17
N LEU A 90 -14.43 1.20 9.36
CA LEU A 90 -14.73 -0.17 9.76
C LEU A 90 -13.51 -1.05 9.59
N LYS A 91 -13.29 -1.93 10.54
CA LYS A 91 -12.35 -3.04 10.41
C LYS A 91 -13.07 -4.33 10.81
N ILE A 92 -13.05 -5.32 9.93
CA ILE A 92 -13.74 -6.59 10.14
C ILE A 92 -12.69 -7.70 10.08
N ASN A 93 -12.57 -8.49 11.14
CA ASN A 93 -11.76 -9.69 11.17
C ASN A 93 -12.68 -10.91 11.13
N HIS A 94 -12.67 -11.65 10.01
CA HIS A 94 -13.55 -12.81 9.85
C HIS A 94 -13.07 -14.05 10.63
N ASP A 95 -11.78 -14.15 10.95
CA ASP A 95 -11.23 -15.27 11.73
C ASP A 95 -11.65 -15.14 13.20
N GLU A 96 -11.54 -13.93 13.75
CA GLU A 96 -11.93 -13.61 15.12
C GLU A 96 -13.44 -13.33 15.27
N LYS A 97 -14.14 -13.13 14.15
CA LYS A 97 -15.54 -12.68 14.10
C LYS A 97 -15.77 -11.39 14.87
N ILE A 98 -14.93 -10.39 14.62
CA ILE A 98 -15.00 -9.07 15.25
C ILE A 98 -15.25 -8.00 14.18
N ILE A 99 -16.10 -7.03 14.48
CA ILE A 99 -16.25 -5.78 13.74
C ILE A 99 -15.97 -4.60 14.66
N GLU A 100 -14.96 -3.82 14.29
CA GLU A 100 -14.60 -2.56 14.93
C GLU A 100 -15.17 -1.41 14.12
N ILE A 101 -15.80 -0.46 14.83
CA ILE A 101 -16.50 0.69 14.27
C ILE A 101 -15.95 1.95 14.94
N SER A 102 -15.39 2.85 14.15
CA SER A 102 -14.86 4.13 14.61
C SER A 102 -15.23 5.26 13.67
N ASP A 103 -14.91 6.49 14.07
CA ASP A 103 -15.09 7.66 13.21
C ASP A 103 -14.20 7.56 11.97
N PRO A 104 -14.60 8.17 10.83
CA PRO A 104 -13.76 8.22 9.64
C PRO A 104 -12.33 8.67 9.96
N ILE A 105 -11.37 7.99 9.37
CA ILE A 105 -9.99 8.46 9.39
C ILE A 105 -9.82 9.42 8.22
N GLU A 106 -9.18 10.55 8.45
CA GLU A 106 -8.85 11.48 7.37
C GLU A 106 -8.14 10.72 6.23
N SER A 107 -8.71 10.81 5.02
CA SER A 107 -8.22 10.02 3.90
C SER A 107 -6.86 10.53 3.45
N SER A 108 -5.82 9.75 3.76
CA SER A 108 -4.44 10.04 3.33
C SER A 108 -4.26 10.07 1.81
N PHE A 109 -5.29 9.75 1.02
CA PHE A 109 -5.25 9.80 -0.44
C PHE A 109 -5.57 11.16 -1.04
N ASN A 110 -6.16 12.10 -0.31
CA ASN A 110 -6.30 13.46 -0.86
C ASN A 110 -4.93 14.11 -1.03
N ASP A 111 -4.06 13.91 -0.03
CA ASP A 111 -2.70 14.47 0.02
C ASP A 111 -1.64 13.37 0.09
N PHE A 112 -1.87 12.25 -0.59
CA PHE A 112 -0.90 11.16 -0.61
C PHE A 112 0.40 11.64 -1.23
N ASP A 113 1.46 11.68 -0.42
CA ASP A 113 2.78 12.08 -0.87
C ASP A 113 3.85 11.06 -0.47
N MET A 114 4.27 10.25 -1.44
CA MET A 114 5.33 9.26 -1.24
C MET A 114 6.70 9.90 -0.92
N ARG A 115 6.89 11.19 -1.22
CA ARG A 115 8.14 11.90 -0.86
C ARG A 115 8.32 12.02 0.64
N ALA A 116 7.24 11.94 1.43
CA ALA A 116 7.33 11.91 2.89
C ALA A 116 8.19 10.73 3.39
N LEU A 117 8.27 9.64 2.63
CA LEU A 117 9.14 8.51 2.97
C LEU A 117 10.63 8.88 2.94
N LEU A 118 11.04 9.86 2.11
CA LEU A 118 12.41 10.36 2.05
C LEU A 118 12.83 11.14 3.31
N ASN A 119 11.88 11.52 4.15
CA ASN A 119 12.19 12.06 5.48
C ASN A 119 12.74 10.95 6.39
N LEU A 120 12.25 9.71 6.23
CA LEU A 120 12.56 8.56 7.06
C LEU A 120 13.62 7.63 6.45
N CYS A 121 13.83 7.69 5.14
CA CYS A 121 14.75 6.83 4.41
C CYS A 121 15.73 7.63 3.54
N GLU A 122 16.86 7.01 3.21
CA GLU A 122 17.80 7.47 2.18
C GLU A 122 17.63 6.63 0.91
N VAL A 123 17.81 7.26 -0.25
CA VAL A 123 17.81 6.53 -1.53
C VAL A 123 19.18 5.88 -1.71
N GLU A 124 19.24 4.57 -1.58
CA GLU A 124 20.45 3.78 -1.85
C GLU A 124 20.65 3.59 -3.36
N LYS A 125 19.57 3.28 -4.08
CA LYS A 125 19.65 2.98 -5.51
C LYS A 125 18.37 3.36 -6.24
N PHE A 126 18.54 3.87 -7.46
CA PHE A 126 17.46 4.14 -8.40
C PHE A 126 17.81 3.58 -9.78
N VAL A 127 16.98 2.65 -10.27
CA VAL A 127 17.19 1.99 -11.55
C VAL A 127 15.97 2.18 -12.44
N ASP A 128 16.20 2.66 -13.66
CA ASP A 128 15.20 2.73 -14.70
C ASP A 128 15.24 1.44 -15.54
N TYR A 129 14.26 0.55 -15.35
CA TYR A 129 14.03 -0.60 -16.22
C TYR A 129 13.00 -0.26 -17.29
N LYS A 130 12.99 -1.04 -18.38
CA LYS A 130 12.06 -0.85 -19.51
C LYS A 130 10.59 -0.72 -19.08
N SER A 131 10.14 -1.52 -18.11
CA SER A 131 8.73 -1.60 -17.67
C SER A 131 8.42 -0.90 -16.35
N TYR A 132 9.43 -0.56 -15.54
CA TYR A 132 9.24 0.05 -14.22
C TYR A 132 10.49 0.78 -13.75
N TRP A 133 10.33 1.63 -12.74
CA TRP A 133 11.43 2.13 -11.92
C TRP A 133 11.54 1.30 -10.66
N GLU A 134 12.77 1.00 -10.25
CA GLU A 134 13.07 0.38 -8.96
C GLU A 134 13.84 1.36 -8.08
N ILE A 135 13.32 1.57 -6.87
CA ILE A 135 13.88 2.49 -5.89
C ILE A 135 14.17 1.67 -4.63
N THR A 136 15.44 1.58 -4.26
CA THR A 136 15.88 0.97 -3.00
C THR A 136 16.11 2.07 -1.97
N LEU A 137 15.45 1.92 -0.84
CA LEU A 137 15.46 2.87 0.26
C LEU A 137 15.98 2.16 1.51
N ASP A 138 16.99 2.76 2.15
CA ASP A 138 17.47 2.31 3.45
C ASP A 138 16.89 3.23 4.53
N ALA A 139 16.41 2.63 5.62
CA ALA A 139 15.84 3.41 6.71
C ALA A 139 16.95 4.20 7.42
N LYS A 140 16.70 5.49 7.68
CA LYS A 140 17.62 6.31 8.48
C LYS A 140 17.70 5.78 9.91
N PRO A 141 18.83 5.96 10.59
CA PRO A 141 18.94 5.69 12.02
C PRO A 141 17.81 6.39 12.81
N TYR A 142 17.22 5.69 13.76
CA TYR A 142 16.15 6.22 14.63
C TYR A 142 14.89 6.73 13.88
N SER A 143 14.65 6.28 12.65
CA SER A 143 13.46 6.64 11.87
C SER A 143 12.14 6.15 12.46
N GLY A 144 12.19 5.24 13.44
CA GLY A 144 11.01 4.59 14.01
C GLY A 144 10.34 3.57 13.07
N LEU A 145 10.87 3.36 11.87
CA LEU A 145 10.39 2.33 10.96
C LEU A 145 10.73 0.94 11.49
N SER A 146 9.80 0.00 11.36
CA SER A 146 10.01 -1.43 11.65
C SER A 146 10.80 -2.16 10.54
N TYR A 147 11.35 -1.41 9.59
CA TYR A 147 12.02 -1.93 8.40
C TYR A 147 13.41 -1.33 8.30
N SER A 148 14.39 -2.16 7.92
CA SER A 148 15.75 -1.71 7.61
C SER A 148 15.87 -1.22 6.17
N LYS A 149 15.10 -1.84 5.26
CA LYS A 149 15.15 -1.59 3.82
C LYS A 149 13.77 -1.75 3.17
N ILE A 150 13.51 -0.90 2.19
CA ILE A 150 12.28 -0.92 1.39
C ILE A 150 12.69 -0.86 -0.08
N ILE A 151 12.23 -1.82 -0.89
CA ILE A 151 12.37 -1.79 -2.34
C ILE A 151 11.00 -1.53 -2.94
N VAL A 152 10.89 -0.49 -3.76
CA VAL A 152 9.64 -0.09 -4.41
C VAL A 152 9.80 -0.20 -5.93
N GLN A 153 8.89 -0.91 -6.58
CA GLN A 153 8.79 -1.00 -8.03
C GLN A 153 7.54 -0.24 -8.50
N ILE A 154 7.74 0.79 -9.32
CA ILE A 154 6.69 1.66 -9.85
C ILE A 154 6.65 1.50 -11.36
N SER A 155 5.50 1.11 -11.93
CA SER A 155 5.34 0.98 -13.38
C SER A 155 5.58 2.31 -14.10
N LYS A 156 5.83 2.29 -15.41
CA LYS A 156 5.90 3.52 -16.21
C LYS A 156 4.60 4.36 -16.22
N ASP A 157 3.46 3.74 -15.92
CA ASP A 157 2.17 4.41 -15.71
C ASP A 157 1.94 4.87 -14.26
N TYR A 158 2.99 4.89 -13.44
CA TYR A 158 2.97 5.37 -12.06
C TYR A 158 2.04 4.59 -11.11
N PHE A 159 1.90 3.28 -11.32
CA PHE A 159 1.26 2.35 -10.39
C PHE A 159 2.28 1.54 -9.60
N LEU A 160 1.99 1.27 -8.33
CA LEU A 160 2.86 0.54 -7.41
C LEU A 160 2.84 -0.96 -7.66
N GLN A 161 3.74 -1.50 -8.48
CA GLN A 161 3.74 -2.92 -8.88
C GLN A 161 4.18 -3.85 -7.75
N LYS A 162 5.29 -3.54 -7.09
CA LYS A 162 5.83 -4.37 -6.00
C LYS A 162 6.40 -3.50 -4.89
N GLN A 163 6.21 -3.94 -3.65
CA GLN A 163 6.95 -3.46 -2.50
C GLN A 163 7.60 -4.65 -1.80
N THR A 164 8.81 -4.44 -1.32
CA THR A 164 9.54 -5.43 -0.53
C THR A 164 10.04 -4.75 0.73
N PHE A 165 9.59 -5.21 1.89
CA PHE A 165 9.96 -4.69 3.19
C PHE A 165 10.84 -5.69 3.91
N TYR A 166 12.02 -5.27 4.31
CA TYR A 166 12.95 -6.07 5.11
C TYR A 166 12.84 -5.60 6.56
N TYR A 167 12.38 -6.48 7.47
CA TYR A 167 12.17 -6.11 8.87
C TYR A 167 13.50 -5.90 9.59
N ASN A 168 13.58 -4.90 10.47
CA ASN A 168 14.77 -4.65 11.28
C ASN A 168 14.75 -5.38 12.64
N THR A 169 13.65 -6.06 12.96
CA THR A 169 13.50 -6.87 14.17
C THR A 169 13.33 -8.33 13.81
N ALA A 170 13.87 -9.20 14.66
CA ALA A 170 13.67 -10.62 14.52
C ALA A 170 12.27 -11.02 15.03
N ILE A 171 11.61 -11.95 14.35
CA ILE A 171 10.32 -12.51 14.71
C ILE A 171 10.51 -14.00 15.02
N ASN A 172 9.92 -14.46 16.12
CA ASN A 172 9.88 -15.88 16.45
C ASN A 172 8.72 -16.56 15.70
N PHE A 173 9.06 -17.50 14.81
CA PHE A 173 8.11 -18.30 14.04
C PHE A 173 7.72 -19.61 14.74
N SER A 174 8.34 -19.94 15.88
CA SER A 174 8.02 -21.13 16.65
C SER A 174 6.72 -20.95 17.43
N LYS A 175 5.92 -22.02 17.49
CA LYS A 175 4.78 -22.12 18.41
C LYS A 175 5.22 -22.54 19.82
N ASP A 176 6.42 -23.07 19.97
CA ASP A 176 7.00 -23.46 21.25
C ASP A 176 7.96 -22.38 21.74
N TYR A 177 7.61 -21.74 22.86
CA TYR A 177 8.43 -20.71 23.49
C TYR A 177 9.79 -21.22 23.96
N ARG A 178 9.93 -22.53 24.23
CA ARG A 178 11.18 -23.14 24.71
C ARG A 178 12.18 -23.43 23.59
N SER A 179 11.74 -23.35 22.33
CA SER A 179 12.57 -23.57 21.15
C SER A 179 12.31 -22.45 20.14
N PRO A 180 12.87 -21.24 20.36
CA PRO A 180 12.62 -20.10 19.49
C PRO A 180 13.20 -20.33 18.08
N ASP A 181 12.43 -19.95 17.08
CA ASP A 181 12.76 -19.97 15.66
C ASP A 181 12.82 -18.52 15.17
N SER A 182 13.87 -17.81 15.57
CA SER A 182 13.97 -16.36 15.43
C SER A 182 14.64 -15.97 14.10
N HIS A 183 13.91 -15.27 13.24
CA HIS A 183 14.38 -14.86 11.92
C HIS A 183 14.11 -13.39 11.62
N TYR A 184 14.80 -12.83 10.63
CA TYR A 184 14.54 -11.47 10.12
C TYR A 184 13.69 -11.55 8.85
N PRO A 185 12.36 -11.34 8.94
CA PRO A 185 11.50 -11.61 7.82
C PRO A 185 11.56 -10.55 6.74
N ARG A 186 11.05 -10.95 5.57
CA ARG A 186 10.77 -10.07 4.45
C ARG A 186 9.32 -10.20 4.02
N LEU A 187 8.62 -9.08 3.90
CA LEU A 187 7.28 -9.02 3.33
C LEU A 187 7.36 -8.52 1.89
N GLU A 188 6.82 -9.27 0.96
CA GLU A 188 6.60 -8.84 -0.41
C GLU A 188 5.12 -8.59 -0.66
N ILE A 189 4.81 -7.44 -1.26
CA ILE A 189 3.47 -7.09 -1.71
C ILE A 189 3.54 -6.86 -3.21
N THR A 190 2.77 -7.62 -3.98
CA THR A 190 2.68 -7.46 -5.44
C THR A 190 1.26 -7.10 -5.82
N ASN A 191 1.11 -6.05 -6.63
CA ASN A 191 -0.17 -5.52 -7.05
C ASN A 191 -0.37 -5.74 -8.56
N THR A 192 -1.57 -6.14 -8.95
CA THR A 192 -1.91 -6.53 -10.33
C THR A 192 -3.32 -6.09 -10.69
N ASN A 193 -3.65 -6.13 -11.98
CA ASN A 193 -5.00 -5.85 -12.51
C ASN A 193 -5.53 -4.47 -12.12
N TYR A 194 -4.71 -3.43 -12.28
CA TYR A 194 -5.14 -2.05 -12.06
C TYR A 194 -6.27 -1.68 -13.02
N ASN A 195 -7.30 -1.06 -12.48
CA ASN A 195 -8.44 -0.61 -13.26
C ASN A 195 -9.04 0.66 -12.65
N ARG A 196 -9.55 1.55 -13.51
CA ARG A 196 -10.23 2.80 -13.15
C ARG A 196 -11.75 2.71 -13.27
N ASN A 197 -12.29 1.54 -13.62
CA ASN A 197 -13.73 1.31 -13.62
C ASN A 197 -14.28 1.35 -12.19
N PRO A 198 -15.49 1.90 -12.00
CA PRO A 198 -16.15 1.88 -10.71
C PRO A 198 -16.46 0.45 -10.27
N VAL A 199 -16.38 0.21 -8.96
CA VAL A 199 -16.87 -1.02 -8.32
C VAL A 199 -18.28 -0.81 -7.77
N ASN A 200 -18.91 -1.88 -7.28
CA ASN A 200 -20.23 -1.78 -6.65
C ASN A 200 -20.21 -0.78 -5.48
N ALA A 201 -21.04 0.26 -5.59
CA ALA A 201 -21.13 1.33 -4.59
C ALA A 201 -21.57 0.84 -3.20
N ALA A 202 -22.26 -0.30 -3.11
CA ALA A 202 -22.68 -0.89 -1.84
C ALA A 202 -21.49 -1.18 -0.90
N ILE A 203 -20.31 -1.51 -1.44
CA ILE A 203 -19.10 -1.76 -0.63
C ILE A 203 -18.72 -0.54 0.24
N PHE A 204 -19.02 0.67 -0.24
CA PHE A 204 -18.71 1.90 0.48
C PHE A 204 -19.84 2.38 1.40
N ASN A 205 -20.98 1.68 1.40
CA ASN A 205 -22.13 2.04 2.22
C ASN A 205 -22.09 1.28 3.55
N SER A 206 -22.05 2.00 4.67
CA SER A 206 -22.08 1.40 6.01
C SER A 206 -23.31 0.51 6.24
N ALA A 207 -24.45 0.84 5.61
CA ALA A 207 -25.68 0.05 5.68
C ALA A 207 -25.53 -1.39 5.16
N THR A 208 -24.51 -1.67 4.35
CA THR A 208 -24.18 -3.03 3.91
C THR A 208 -23.63 -3.90 5.05
N TYR A 209 -23.05 -3.26 6.07
CA TYR A 209 -22.39 -3.92 7.19
C TYR A 209 -23.23 -3.85 8.47
N PHE A 210 -23.84 -2.69 8.74
CA PHE A 210 -24.67 -2.49 9.93
C PHE A 210 -25.65 -1.33 9.76
N LEU A 211 -26.70 -1.33 10.58
CA LEU A 211 -27.63 -0.22 10.76
C LEU A 211 -27.59 0.27 12.20
N THR A 212 -27.82 1.57 12.39
CA THR A 212 -28.02 2.13 13.73
C THR A 212 -29.51 2.39 13.95
N ALA A 213 -30.13 1.69 14.89
CA ALA A 213 -31.53 1.87 15.25
C ALA A 213 -31.66 2.01 16.77
N LYS A 214 -32.34 3.06 17.25
CA LYS A 214 -32.55 3.32 18.70
C LYS A 214 -31.26 3.25 19.54
N LYS A 215 -30.15 3.81 19.01
CA LYS A 215 -28.80 3.78 19.62
C LYS A 215 -28.16 2.38 19.74
N GLN A 216 -28.72 1.38 19.07
CA GLN A 216 -28.12 0.05 18.97
C GLN A 216 -27.62 -0.20 17.56
N ILE A 217 -26.49 -0.90 17.46
CA ILE A 217 -25.91 -1.34 16.20
C ILE A 217 -26.47 -2.72 15.88
N ILE A 218 -27.06 -2.85 14.69
CA ILE A 218 -27.61 -4.10 14.18
C ILE A 218 -26.79 -4.50 12.97
N LEU A 219 -26.01 -5.57 13.10
CA LEU A 219 -25.18 -6.08 12.01
C LEU A 219 -26.03 -6.71 10.91
N SER A 220 -25.53 -6.66 9.68
CA SER A 220 -26.14 -7.37 8.55
C SER A 220 -26.06 -8.88 8.76
N GLU A 221 -26.93 -9.64 8.07
CA GLU A 221 -27.03 -11.09 8.25
C GLU A 221 -25.69 -11.85 8.14
N PRO A 222 -24.77 -11.52 7.19
CA PRO A 222 -23.45 -12.15 7.13
C PRO A 222 -22.57 -11.93 8.37
N LEU A 223 -22.82 -10.85 9.12
CA LEU A 223 -22.04 -10.44 10.28
C LEU A 223 -22.77 -10.63 11.61
N LYS A 224 -24.00 -11.20 11.61
CA LYS A 224 -24.87 -11.28 12.79
C LYS A 224 -24.25 -11.95 14.02
N LYS A 225 -23.26 -12.83 13.83
CA LYS A 225 -22.55 -13.54 14.90
C LYS A 225 -21.24 -12.86 15.34
N TYR A 226 -20.98 -11.65 14.86
CA TYR A 226 -19.73 -10.95 15.13
C TYR A 226 -19.87 -10.13 16.41
N GLU A 227 -18.79 -10.05 17.17
CA GLU A 227 -18.67 -9.11 18.29
C GLU A 227 -18.46 -7.69 17.75
N ILE A 228 -19.14 -6.72 18.37
CA ILE A 228 -19.09 -5.31 17.99
C ILE A 228 -18.18 -4.57 18.97
N ILE A 229 -17.16 -3.90 18.44
CA ILE A 229 -16.34 -2.94 19.19
C ILE A 229 -16.63 -1.54 18.63
N ASP A 230 -17.43 -0.73 19.34
CA ASP A 230 -17.75 0.64 18.94
C ASP A 230 -16.87 1.65 19.69
N GLN A 231 -15.91 2.24 18.98
CA GLN A 231 -14.96 3.22 19.53
C GLN A 231 -15.47 4.67 19.45
N ARG A 232 -16.56 4.95 18.73
CA ARG A 232 -17.08 6.32 18.55
C ARG A 232 -17.55 6.96 19.86
N ASN A 233 -17.89 6.13 20.85
CA ASN A 233 -18.34 6.59 22.17
C ASN A 233 -17.20 6.75 23.19
N ILE A 234 -15.98 6.29 22.86
CA ILE A 234 -14.83 6.33 23.78
C ILE A 234 -14.11 7.69 23.66
N SER A 235 -14.21 8.36 22.50
CA SER A 235 -13.58 9.65 22.20
C SER A 235 -14.21 10.89 22.89
N ASN A 236 -15.19 10.69 23.78
CA ASN A 236 -15.86 11.77 24.55
C ASN A 236 -15.49 11.78 26.05
N LYS A 237 -14.27 11.34 26.40
CA LYS A 237 -13.71 11.52 27.75
C LYS A 237 -12.44 12.34 27.73
#